data_AF-A0A9E8Z958-F1
#
_entry.id   AF-A0A9E8Z958-F1
#
_cell.length_a   1.000
_cell.length_b   1.000
_cell.length_c   1.000
_cell.angle_alpha   90.00
_cell.angle_beta   90.00
_cell.angle_gamma   90.00
#
_symmetry.space_group_name_H-M   'P 1'
#
loop_
_entity.id
_entity.type
_entity.pdbx_description
1 polymer ?
#
loop_
_entity_poly.entity_id
_entity_poly.type
_entity_poly.pdbx_seq_one_letter_code
_entity_poly.pdbx_strand_id
1 'polypeptide(L)'
;MTLKPDLILGQQSYVEPIYSQLSHIVPTFVYENASRTPNWRLLFRDIAAVMDKSVEGEQVLNELEQRISQIKDALSKLSKQPKISVIFYWTQDRSTYAIYGKRSFGGSLLEELGLQRPPAQQFDAYSQNVSVELATHADGDIMFLLDYNESEEVEQLLANPLWGQLKAVQNNRVYSVNNIYWYIPGVLAAHAVLDDIERYVLNQ
;
A
#
# COMPACT_ATOMS: atom_id res chain seq x y z
N MET A 1 26.75 -19.06 15.28
CA MET A 1 25.75 -18.67 14.25
C MET A 1 25.70 -19.80 13.23
N THR A 2 24.50 -20.34 12.97
CA THR A 2 24.30 -21.62 12.26
C THR A 2 23.99 -21.47 10.77
N LEU A 3 23.83 -20.24 10.29
CA LEU A 3 23.61 -19.93 8.87
C LEU A 3 24.94 -19.51 8.23
N LYS A 4 25.21 -20.00 7.01
CA LYS A 4 26.35 -19.61 6.16
C LYS A 4 25.80 -18.92 4.90
N PRO A 5 25.32 -17.66 5.01
CA PRO A 5 24.84 -16.94 3.85
C PRO A 5 25.98 -16.73 2.84
N ASP A 6 25.64 -16.60 1.57
CA ASP A 6 26.52 -16.17 0.49
C ASP A 6 26.30 -14.70 0.11
N LEU A 7 25.16 -14.13 0.51
CA LEU A 7 24.78 -12.73 0.36
C LEU A 7 23.94 -12.27 1.56
N ILE A 8 24.16 -11.02 1.99
CA ILE A 8 23.26 -10.32 2.90
C ILE A 8 22.60 -9.17 2.12
N LEU A 9 21.27 -9.17 2.11
CA LEU A 9 20.47 -8.01 1.71
C LEU A 9 20.02 -7.31 2.98
N GLY A 10 20.24 -5.99 3.09
CA GLY A 10 19.64 -5.28 4.21
C GLY A 10 19.44 -3.80 3.97
N GLN A 11 18.41 -3.29 4.64
CA GLN A 11 18.02 -1.91 4.55
C GLN A 11 19.06 -1.03 5.25
N GLN A 12 19.41 0.09 4.61
CA GLN A 12 20.46 1.02 5.04
C GLN A 12 20.38 1.40 6.51
N SER A 13 19.20 1.79 7.01
CA SER A 13 19.01 2.20 8.40
C SER A 13 19.40 1.13 9.44
N TYR A 14 19.30 -0.15 9.07
CA TYR A 14 19.68 -1.27 9.94
C TYR A 14 21.11 -1.74 9.70
N VAL A 15 21.58 -1.67 8.45
CA VAL A 15 22.88 -2.22 8.07
C VAL A 15 24.01 -1.22 8.26
N GLU A 16 23.80 0.07 8.01
CA GLU A 16 24.86 1.08 8.04
C GLU A 16 25.68 1.08 9.35
N PRO A 17 25.08 0.96 10.55
CA PRO A 17 25.84 0.89 11.81
C PRO A 17 26.74 -0.34 11.95
N ILE A 18 26.45 -1.43 11.22
CA ILE A 18 27.12 -2.72 11.32
C ILE A 18 27.74 -3.19 10.00
N TYR A 19 27.73 -2.35 8.96
CA TYR A 19 28.11 -2.73 7.60
C TYR A 19 29.55 -3.24 7.52
N SER A 20 30.48 -2.60 8.23
CA SER A 20 31.87 -3.05 8.26
C SER A 20 31.99 -4.45 8.86
N GLN A 21 31.17 -4.80 9.86
CA GLN A 21 31.21 -6.14 10.45
C GLN A 21 30.66 -7.20 9.49
N LEU A 22 29.57 -6.88 8.77
CA LEU A 22 28.93 -7.80 7.83
C LEU A 22 29.75 -8.02 6.56
N SER A 23 30.27 -6.93 5.97
CA SER A 23 31.01 -6.97 4.70
C SER A 23 32.37 -7.68 4.77
N HIS A 24 32.95 -7.82 5.97
CA HIS A 24 34.13 -8.68 6.17
C HIS A 24 33.80 -10.19 6.16
N ILE A 25 32.52 -10.55 6.38
CA ILE A 25 32.08 -11.94 6.47
C ILE A 25 31.54 -12.41 5.12
N VAL A 26 30.62 -11.63 4.53
CA VAL A 26 29.84 -12.00 3.35
C VAL A 26 29.52 -10.76 2.52
N PRO A 27 29.47 -10.87 1.17
CA PRO A 27 28.94 -9.82 0.31
C PRO A 27 27.65 -9.22 0.87
N THR A 28 27.60 -7.91 1.06
CA THR A 28 26.48 -7.22 1.71
C THR A 28 25.96 -6.14 0.78
N PHE A 29 24.75 -6.30 0.28
CA PHE A 29 24.04 -5.31 -0.52
C PHE A 29 23.12 -4.48 0.39
N VAL A 30 23.36 -3.18 0.38
CA VAL A 30 22.62 -2.22 1.21
C VAL A 30 21.64 -1.46 0.33
N TYR A 31 20.37 -1.46 0.70
CA TYR A 31 19.32 -0.76 -0.04
C TYR A 31 18.61 0.31 0.80
N GLU A 32 18.16 1.38 0.16
CA GLU A 32 17.36 2.41 0.81
C GLU A 32 15.96 1.90 1.18
N ASN A 33 15.27 2.60 2.10
CA ASN A 33 13.93 2.19 2.52
C ASN A 33 12.93 2.24 1.36
N ALA A 34 12.44 1.07 0.94
CA ALA A 34 11.44 0.93 -0.12
C ALA A 34 10.18 1.77 0.10
N SER A 35 9.71 1.97 1.36
CA SER A 35 8.53 2.80 1.65
C SER A 35 8.75 4.30 1.43
N ARG A 36 10.00 4.71 1.22
CA ARG A 36 10.42 6.08 0.89
C ARG A 36 11.04 6.19 -0.50
N THR A 37 11.30 5.07 -1.18
CA THR A 37 11.83 5.04 -2.53
C THR A 37 10.67 5.03 -3.52
N PRO A 38 10.47 6.11 -4.32
CA PRO A 38 9.36 6.16 -5.29
C PRO A 38 9.44 5.07 -6.37
N ASN A 39 10.58 4.39 -6.52
CA ASN A 39 10.81 3.32 -7.48
C ASN A 39 11.16 1.98 -6.80
N TRP A 40 10.22 1.41 -6.05
CA TRP A 40 10.34 0.04 -5.53
C TRP A 40 10.58 -1.02 -6.63
N ARG A 41 10.15 -0.74 -7.88
CA ARG A 41 10.48 -1.54 -9.06
C ARG A 41 11.98 -1.51 -9.40
N LEU A 42 12.64 -0.37 -9.21
CA LEU A 42 14.09 -0.25 -9.40
C LEU A 42 14.82 -1.06 -8.32
N LEU A 43 14.39 -0.94 -7.05
CA LEU A 43 14.95 -1.76 -5.98
C LEU A 43 14.80 -3.26 -6.27
N PHE A 44 13.64 -3.69 -6.78
CA PHE A 44 13.44 -5.08 -7.19
C PHE A 44 14.41 -5.51 -8.30
N ARG A 45 14.65 -4.65 -9.30
CA ARG A 45 15.66 -4.89 -10.35
C ARG A 45 17.07 -4.98 -9.79
N ASP A 46 17.44 -4.08 -8.89
CA ASP A 46 18.77 -4.08 -8.29
C ASP A 46 19.01 -5.35 -7.48
N ILE A 47 18.02 -5.78 -6.68
CA ILE A 47 18.07 -7.05 -5.95
C ILE A 47 18.16 -8.22 -6.93
N ALA A 48 17.35 -8.25 -7.99
CA ALA A 48 17.40 -9.30 -9.00
C ALA A 48 18.78 -9.36 -9.68
N ALA A 49 19.39 -8.21 -9.97
CA ALA A 49 20.72 -8.15 -10.58
C ALA A 49 21.82 -8.68 -9.63
N VAL A 50 21.77 -8.31 -8.35
CA VAL A 50 22.72 -8.81 -7.34
C VAL A 50 22.57 -10.33 -7.11
N MET A 51 21.40 -10.88 -7.39
CA MET A 51 21.13 -12.32 -7.30
C MET A 51 21.42 -13.08 -8.61
N ASP A 52 21.98 -12.43 -9.64
CA ASP A 52 22.15 -13.00 -10.98
C ASP A 52 20.83 -13.49 -11.61
N LYS A 53 19.74 -12.77 -11.33
CA LYS A 53 18.35 -13.06 -11.73
C LYS A 53 17.70 -11.94 -12.54
N SER A 54 18.48 -11.15 -13.26
CA SER A 54 17.94 -10.00 -14.02
C SER A 54 16.88 -10.40 -15.03
N VAL A 55 17.02 -11.55 -15.71
CA VAL A 55 16.03 -12.02 -16.71
C VAL A 55 14.72 -12.39 -16.03
N GLU A 56 14.77 -13.18 -14.96
CA GLU A 56 13.60 -13.57 -14.18
C GLU A 56 12.95 -12.35 -13.49
N GLY A 57 13.76 -11.41 -13.02
CA GLY A 57 13.29 -10.16 -12.42
C GLY A 57 12.49 -9.31 -13.41
N GLU A 58 12.97 -9.12 -14.64
CA GLU A 58 12.19 -8.41 -15.66
C GLU A 58 10.93 -9.18 -16.08
N GLN A 59 10.97 -10.51 -16.13
CA GLN A 59 9.77 -11.32 -16.41
C GLN A 59 8.68 -11.05 -15.37
N VAL A 60 9.03 -11.10 -14.08
CA VAL A 60 8.10 -10.83 -12.97
C VAL A 60 7.52 -9.41 -13.05
N LEU A 61 8.34 -8.41 -13.35
CA LEU A 61 7.86 -7.04 -13.51
C LEU A 61 6.93 -6.89 -14.73
N ASN A 62 7.27 -7.51 -15.85
CA ASN A 62 6.42 -7.47 -17.05
C ASN A 62 5.06 -8.12 -16.82
N GLU A 63 5.00 -9.24 -16.09
CA GLU A 63 3.74 -9.88 -15.69
C GLU A 63 2.89 -8.96 -14.82
N LEU A 64 3.51 -8.24 -13.88
CA LEU A 64 2.81 -7.24 -13.08
C LEU A 64 2.27 -6.09 -13.95
N GLU A 65 3.09 -5.51 -14.82
CA GLU A 65 2.68 -4.42 -15.70
C GLU A 65 1.52 -4.83 -16.62
N GLN A 66 1.56 -6.07 -17.13
CA GLN A 66 0.46 -6.63 -17.91
C GLN A 66 -0.82 -6.71 -17.07
N ARG A 67 -0.72 -7.15 -15.81
CA ARG A 67 -1.87 -7.23 -14.91
C ARG A 67 -2.45 -5.84 -14.58
N ILE A 68 -1.59 -4.85 -14.32
CA ILE A 68 -2.01 -3.46 -14.10
C ILE A 68 -2.77 -2.93 -15.33
N SER A 69 -2.25 -3.17 -16.54
CA SER A 69 -2.92 -2.77 -17.79
C SER A 69 -4.29 -3.43 -17.93
N GLN A 70 -4.40 -4.73 -17.65
CA GLN A 70 -5.67 -5.46 -17.75
C GLN A 70 -6.73 -4.92 -16.78
N ILE A 71 -6.34 -4.66 -15.53
CA ILE A 71 -7.25 -4.11 -14.52
C ILE A 71 -7.65 -2.68 -14.89
N LYS A 72 -6.70 -1.85 -15.36
CA LYS A 72 -6.99 -0.50 -15.85
C LYS A 72 -7.98 -0.50 -17.01
N ASP A 73 -7.81 -1.40 -17.97
CA ASP A 73 -8.73 -1.57 -19.09
C ASP A 73 -10.12 -2.00 -18.60
N ALA A 74 -10.21 -2.92 -17.64
CA ALA A 74 -11.48 -3.33 -17.04
C ALA A 74 -12.16 -2.15 -16.31
N LEU A 75 -11.41 -1.37 -15.53
CA LEU A 75 -11.90 -0.18 -14.82
C LEU A 75 -12.39 0.91 -15.78
N SER A 76 -11.76 1.06 -16.95
CA SER A 76 -12.18 2.03 -17.98
C SER A 76 -13.56 1.74 -18.58
N LYS A 77 -14.02 0.49 -18.50
CA LYS A 77 -15.31 0.04 -19.04
C LYS A 77 -16.47 0.24 -18.06
N LEU A 78 -16.18 0.61 -16.80
CA LEU A 78 -17.21 0.94 -15.83
C LEU A 78 -17.92 2.23 -16.25
N SER A 79 -19.27 2.24 -16.22
CA SER A 79 -20.07 3.42 -16.53
C SER A 79 -19.80 4.60 -15.58
N LYS A 80 -19.39 4.30 -14.35
CA LYS A 80 -18.94 5.26 -13.36
C LYS A 80 -17.90 4.62 -12.44
N GLN A 81 -16.70 5.18 -12.40
CA GLN A 81 -15.67 4.75 -11.47
C GLN A 81 -15.96 5.27 -10.05
N PRO A 82 -15.81 4.43 -9.01
CA PRO A 82 -15.94 4.88 -7.63
C PRO A 82 -14.74 5.72 -7.20
N LYS A 83 -14.98 6.67 -6.30
CA LYS A 83 -13.92 7.35 -5.56
C LYS A 83 -13.44 6.46 -4.41
N ILE A 84 -12.14 6.12 -4.44
CA ILE A 84 -11.51 5.24 -3.46
C ILE A 84 -10.90 6.06 -2.33
N SER A 85 -11.40 5.83 -1.12
CA SER A 85 -10.80 6.31 0.13
C SER A 85 -9.84 5.25 0.69
N VAL A 86 -8.69 5.69 1.22
CA VAL A 86 -7.71 4.81 1.86
C VAL A 86 -7.28 5.44 3.18
N ILE A 87 -7.63 4.78 4.28
CA ILE A 87 -7.36 5.26 5.63
C ILE A 87 -6.77 4.18 6.52
N PHE A 88 -6.10 4.57 7.60
CA PHE A 88 -5.68 3.69 8.69
C PHE A 88 -6.16 4.30 10.01
N TYR A 89 -6.83 3.51 10.84
CA TYR A 89 -7.28 3.96 12.15
C TYR A 89 -6.26 3.64 13.23
N TRP A 90 -5.82 4.66 13.97
CA TRP A 90 -4.86 4.48 15.07
C TRP A 90 -5.60 3.96 16.31
N THR A 91 -5.68 2.64 16.49
CA THR A 91 -6.40 2.03 17.62
C THR A 91 -5.79 2.36 18.99
N GLN A 92 -4.50 2.68 19.02
CA GLN A 92 -3.77 3.14 20.22
C GLN A 92 -4.02 4.62 20.54
N ASP A 93 -4.26 5.46 19.51
CA ASP A 93 -4.62 6.87 19.64
C ASP A 93 -5.92 7.13 18.88
N ARG A 94 -7.02 6.76 19.55
CA ARG A 94 -8.39 6.75 19.02
C ARG A 94 -8.93 8.13 18.65
N SER A 95 -8.16 9.20 18.89
CA SER A 95 -8.51 10.57 18.53
C SER A 95 -8.21 10.90 17.07
N THR A 96 -7.37 10.10 16.39
CA THR A 96 -6.98 10.37 15.00
C THR A 96 -7.02 9.14 14.10
N TYR A 97 -7.04 9.39 12.80
CA TYR A 97 -6.81 8.41 11.75
C TYR A 97 -5.87 9.00 10.70
N ALA A 98 -5.13 8.14 10.00
CA ALA A 98 -4.30 8.53 8.87
C ALA A 98 -5.11 8.43 7.57
N ILE A 99 -5.02 9.45 6.74
CA ILE A 99 -5.41 9.40 5.33
C ILE A 99 -4.15 9.22 4.50
N TYR A 100 -4.14 8.24 3.61
CA TYR A 100 -3.01 8.05 2.69
C TYR A 100 -3.15 8.93 1.45
N GLY A 101 -2.11 9.68 1.10
CA GLY A 101 -2.09 10.58 -0.06
C GLY A 101 -1.56 9.91 -1.32
N LYS A 102 -1.26 10.71 -2.36
CA LYS A 102 -0.81 10.21 -3.66
C LYS A 102 0.56 9.52 -3.62
N ARG A 103 1.43 9.92 -2.69
CA ARG A 103 2.79 9.34 -2.57
C ARG A 103 2.84 8.07 -1.72
N SER A 104 1.71 7.64 -1.15
CA SER A 104 1.62 6.32 -0.52
C SER A 104 1.69 5.22 -1.57
N PHE A 105 2.08 4.01 -1.16
CA PHE A 105 2.15 2.87 -2.07
C PHE A 105 0.79 2.54 -2.69
N GLY A 106 -0.24 2.35 -1.86
CA GLY A 106 -1.61 2.15 -2.36
C GLY A 106 -2.11 3.35 -3.16
N GLY A 107 -1.83 4.58 -2.72
CA GLY A 107 -2.24 5.79 -3.43
C GLY A 107 -1.65 5.93 -4.82
N SER A 108 -0.38 5.56 -5.02
CA SER A 108 0.28 5.61 -6.32
C SER A 108 -0.22 4.52 -7.26
N LEU A 109 -0.48 3.30 -6.76
CA LEU A 109 -1.12 2.23 -7.55
C LEU A 109 -2.54 2.61 -7.99
N LEU A 110 -3.33 3.24 -7.10
CA LEU A 110 -4.65 3.75 -7.46
C LEU A 110 -4.57 4.80 -8.59
N GLU A 111 -3.58 5.70 -8.52
CA GLU A 111 -3.35 6.70 -9.59
C GLU A 111 -2.91 6.04 -10.91
N GLU A 112 -2.04 5.02 -10.84
CA GLU A 112 -1.59 4.23 -12.00
C GLU A 112 -2.76 3.53 -12.72
N LEU A 113 -3.70 2.98 -11.93
CA LEU A 113 -4.95 2.37 -12.38
C LEU A 113 -5.98 3.41 -12.88
N GLY A 114 -5.74 4.70 -12.69
CA GLY A 114 -6.64 5.78 -13.09
C GLY A 114 -7.87 5.95 -12.17
N LEU A 115 -7.87 5.32 -10.98
CA LEU A 115 -8.97 5.42 -10.02
C LEU A 115 -9.02 6.80 -9.38
N GLN A 116 -10.23 7.35 -9.26
CA GLN A 116 -10.43 8.63 -8.61
C GLN A 116 -10.38 8.50 -7.09
N ARG A 117 -9.97 9.59 -6.43
CA ARG A 117 -9.97 9.70 -4.96
C ARG A 117 -10.78 10.90 -4.47
N PRO A 118 -11.33 10.88 -3.25
CA PRO A 118 -11.99 12.03 -2.66
C PRO A 118 -11.07 13.26 -2.61
N PRO A 119 -11.57 14.50 -2.74
CA PRO A 119 -10.72 15.71 -2.75
C PRO A 119 -9.78 15.81 -1.55
N ALA A 120 -10.24 15.41 -0.35
CA ALA A 120 -9.45 15.40 0.88
C ALA A 120 -8.24 14.44 0.84
N GLN A 121 -8.16 13.57 -0.16
CA GLN A 121 -7.11 12.54 -0.31
C GLN A 121 -6.27 12.71 -1.58
N GLN A 122 -6.42 13.83 -2.30
CA GLN A 122 -5.67 14.13 -3.52
C GLN A 122 -4.38 14.93 -3.28
N PHE A 123 -3.92 15.02 -2.03
CA PHE A 123 -2.72 15.77 -1.67
C PHE A 123 -1.43 15.01 -2.03
N ASP A 124 -0.38 15.78 -2.34
CA ASP A 124 0.93 15.28 -2.76
C ASP A 124 1.86 14.99 -1.56
N ALA A 125 1.43 14.09 -0.69
CA ALA A 125 2.22 13.58 0.43
C ALA A 125 1.93 12.09 0.67
N TYR A 126 2.69 11.47 1.58
CA TYR A 126 2.53 10.05 1.91
C TYR A 126 1.24 9.81 2.69
N SER A 127 1.05 10.54 3.80
CA SER A 127 -0.17 10.50 4.60
C SER A 127 -0.33 11.80 5.41
N GLN A 128 -1.52 12.01 5.96
CA GLN A 128 -1.82 13.04 6.93
C GLN A 128 -2.66 12.45 8.07
N ASN A 129 -2.36 12.82 9.32
CA ASN A 129 -3.22 12.46 10.46
C ASN A 129 -4.33 13.50 10.61
N VAL A 130 -5.55 13.01 10.84
CA VAL A 130 -6.77 13.79 10.90
C VAL A 130 -7.58 13.38 12.12
N SER A 131 -8.22 14.35 12.77
CA SER A 131 -9.14 14.11 13.89
C SER A 131 -10.30 13.22 13.46
N VAL A 132 -10.71 12.25 14.29
CA VAL A 132 -11.87 11.38 13.99
C VAL A 132 -13.19 12.15 13.84
N GLU A 133 -13.27 13.37 14.36
CA GLU A 133 -14.39 14.30 14.20
C GLU A 133 -14.51 14.84 12.77
N LEU A 134 -13.42 14.86 12.01
CA LEU A 134 -13.40 15.21 10.58
C LEU A 134 -13.68 13.98 9.70
N ALA A 135 -14.66 13.15 10.10
CA ALA A 135 -14.99 11.87 9.45
C ALA A 135 -15.25 12.00 7.94
N THR A 136 -15.77 13.13 7.48
CA THR A 136 -16.05 13.37 6.05
C THR A 136 -14.80 13.35 5.16
N HIS A 137 -13.60 13.52 5.71
CA HIS A 137 -12.35 13.41 4.95
C HIS A 137 -11.99 11.94 4.63
N ALA A 138 -12.54 10.99 5.38
CA ALA A 138 -12.45 9.56 5.13
C ALA A 138 -13.50 9.06 4.11
N ASP A 139 -14.51 9.84 3.75
CA ASP A 139 -15.60 9.35 2.89
C ASP A 139 -15.14 8.99 1.48
N GLY A 140 -15.90 8.14 0.80
CA GLY A 140 -15.68 7.71 -0.57
C GLY A 140 -16.88 6.93 -1.08
N ASP A 141 -16.84 6.50 -2.34
CA ASP A 141 -17.80 5.49 -2.83
C ASP A 141 -17.40 4.10 -2.32
N ILE A 142 -16.10 3.87 -2.11
CA ILE A 142 -15.50 2.72 -1.42
C ILE A 142 -14.46 3.24 -0.43
N MET A 143 -14.38 2.63 0.75
CA MET A 143 -13.34 2.89 1.74
C MET A 143 -12.53 1.63 2.00
N PHE A 144 -11.24 1.70 1.71
CA PHE A 144 -10.26 0.73 2.18
C PHE A 144 -9.71 1.19 3.53
N LEU A 145 -10.01 0.41 4.56
CA LEU A 145 -9.49 0.60 5.90
C LEU A 145 -8.31 -0.35 6.09
N LEU A 146 -7.12 0.21 6.17
CA LEU A 146 -5.92 -0.56 6.48
C LEU A 146 -6.00 -0.98 7.94
N ASP A 147 -5.95 -2.28 8.16
CA ASP A 147 -6.14 -2.89 9.47
C ASP A 147 -5.09 -4.01 9.68
N TYR A 148 -4.67 -4.22 10.94
CA TYR A 148 -3.86 -5.35 11.39
C TYR A 148 -4.71 -6.57 11.78
N ASN A 149 -6.03 -6.56 11.50
CA ASN A 149 -7.09 -7.47 11.99
C ASN A 149 -7.60 -7.12 13.41
N GLU A 150 -7.70 -5.84 13.74
CA GLU A 150 -8.28 -5.32 14.99
C GLU A 150 -9.75 -4.96 14.78
N SER A 151 -10.60 -5.98 14.65
CA SER A 151 -11.99 -5.81 14.19
C SER A 151 -12.88 -5.00 15.14
N GLU A 152 -12.64 -5.01 16.45
CA GLU A 152 -13.56 -4.40 17.42
C GLU A 152 -13.49 -2.86 17.44
N GLU A 153 -12.28 -2.28 17.47
CA GLU A 153 -12.09 -0.82 17.46
C GLU A 153 -12.60 -0.18 16.17
N VAL A 154 -12.41 -0.88 15.05
CA VAL A 154 -12.93 -0.47 13.75
C VAL A 154 -14.46 -0.46 13.77
N GLU A 155 -15.09 -1.52 14.27
CA GLU A 155 -16.55 -1.58 14.39
C GLU A 155 -17.09 -0.44 15.26
N GLN A 156 -16.43 -0.13 16.38
CA GLN A 156 -16.78 1.00 17.24
C GLN A 156 -16.66 2.35 16.52
N LEU A 157 -15.61 2.55 15.72
CA LEU A 157 -15.43 3.75 14.92
C LEU A 157 -16.58 3.90 13.91
N LEU A 158 -16.90 2.83 13.17
CA LEU A 158 -17.93 2.86 12.14
C LEU A 158 -19.35 2.99 12.72
N ALA A 159 -19.57 2.52 13.96
CA ALA A 159 -20.81 2.71 14.71
C ALA A 159 -21.00 4.15 15.25
N ASN A 160 -19.94 4.97 15.26
CA ASN A 160 -20.04 6.37 15.66
C ASN A 160 -21.02 7.13 14.73
N PRO A 161 -21.96 7.94 15.25
CA PRO A 161 -22.93 8.67 14.43
C PRO A 161 -22.33 9.53 13.31
N LEU A 162 -21.13 10.09 13.51
CA LEU A 162 -20.44 10.88 12.47
C LEU A 162 -19.95 9.98 11.32
N TRP A 163 -19.46 8.79 11.64
CA TRP A 163 -18.94 7.84 10.66
C TRP A 163 -20.06 7.04 9.98
N GLY A 164 -21.14 6.73 10.71
CA GLY A 164 -22.35 6.10 10.16
C GLY A 164 -23.07 6.94 9.09
N GLN A 165 -22.75 8.22 8.96
CA GLN A 165 -23.27 9.11 7.91
C GLN A 165 -22.45 9.10 6.61
N LEU A 166 -21.26 8.48 6.62
CA LEU A 166 -20.41 8.41 5.44
C LEU A 166 -21.03 7.50 4.38
N LYS A 167 -20.92 7.89 3.10
CA LYS A 167 -21.50 7.13 1.99
C LYS A 167 -20.95 5.72 1.91
N ALA A 168 -19.65 5.54 2.12
CA ALA A 168 -19.05 4.20 2.13
C ALA A 168 -19.67 3.32 3.22
N VAL A 169 -19.93 3.88 4.41
CA VAL A 169 -20.53 3.16 5.55
C VAL A 169 -21.99 2.82 5.28
N GLN A 170 -22.79 3.81 4.85
CA GLN A 170 -24.21 3.62 4.56
C GLN A 170 -24.47 2.59 3.44
N ASN A 171 -23.55 2.51 2.47
CA ASN A 171 -23.66 1.54 1.37
C ASN A 171 -22.96 0.21 1.66
N ASN A 172 -22.45 -0.01 2.87
CA ASN A 172 -21.70 -1.21 3.25
C ASN A 172 -20.50 -1.49 2.32
N ARG A 173 -19.76 -0.44 1.97
CA ARG A 173 -18.57 -0.44 1.10
C ARG A 173 -17.32 0.01 1.85
N VAL A 174 -17.22 -0.41 3.11
CA VAL A 174 -15.99 -0.33 3.91
C VAL A 174 -15.37 -1.71 3.94
N TYR A 175 -14.14 -1.82 3.46
CA TYR A 175 -13.42 -3.09 3.39
C TYR A 175 -12.12 -2.98 4.17
N SER A 176 -11.98 -3.82 5.21
CA SER A 176 -10.70 -3.99 5.88
C SER A 176 -9.74 -4.70 4.93
N VAL A 177 -8.58 -4.08 4.70
CA VAL A 177 -7.51 -4.60 3.84
C VAL A 177 -6.23 -4.72 4.63
N ASN A 178 -5.35 -5.64 4.21
CA ASN A 178 -4.10 -5.90 4.89
C ASN A 178 -3.19 -4.67 4.80
N ASN A 179 -2.87 -4.07 5.93
CA ASN A 179 -2.09 -2.84 5.91
C ASN A 179 -0.65 -3.01 5.44
N ILE A 180 -0.04 -4.19 5.61
CA ILE A 180 1.35 -4.45 5.21
C ILE A 180 1.44 -4.32 3.70
N TYR A 181 0.49 -4.92 2.98
CA TYR A 181 0.47 -4.85 1.51
C TYR A 181 0.16 -3.46 0.98
N TRP A 182 -0.66 -2.67 1.69
CA TRP A 182 -0.96 -1.29 1.26
C TRP A 182 0.11 -0.27 1.69
N TYR A 183 1.00 -0.63 2.64
CA TYR A 183 2.02 0.25 3.22
C TYR A 183 3.44 -0.01 2.69
N ILE A 184 3.84 -1.29 2.58
CA ILE A 184 5.20 -1.71 2.21
C ILE A 184 5.24 -2.04 0.70
N PRO A 185 5.96 -1.24 -0.11
CA PRO A 185 6.07 -1.51 -1.55
C PRO A 185 6.79 -2.82 -1.88
N GLY A 186 6.34 -3.47 -2.93
CA GLY A 186 6.97 -4.66 -3.50
C GLY A 186 6.04 -5.37 -4.48
N VAL A 187 6.58 -6.30 -5.29
CA VAL A 187 5.80 -7.02 -6.30
C VAL A 187 4.62 -7.78 -5.68
N LEU A 188 4.86 -8.51 -4.59
CA LEU A 188 3.82 -9.26 -3.89
C LEU A 188 2.74 -8.34 -3.31
N ALA A 189 3.17 -7.21 -2.72
CA ALA A 189 2.26 -6.22 -2.18
C ALA A 189 1.42 -5.57 -3.29
N ALA A 190 2.01 -5.29 -4.45
CA ALA A 190 1.29 -4.76 -5.61
C ALA A 190 0.22 -5.75 -6.08
N HIS A 191 0.56 -7.03 -6.22
CA HIS A 191 -0.44 -8.05 -6.55
C HIS A 191 -1.58 -8.15 -5.53
N ALA A 192 -1.28 -8.07 -4.24
CA ALA A 192 -2.32 -8.09 -3.21
C ALA A 192 -3.23 -6.86 -3.26
N VAL A 193 -2.69 -5.66 -3.50
CA VAL A 193 -3.50 -4.45 -3.73
C VAL A 193 -4.38 -4.63 -4.97
N LEU A 194 -3.85 -5.18 -6.06
CA LEU A 194 -4.62 -5.46 -7.27
C LEU A 194 -5.72 -6.50 -7.03
N ASP A 195 -5.48 -7.52 -6.20
CA ASP A 195 -6.50 -8.49 -5.79
C ASP A 195 -7.67 -7.79 -5.06
N ASP A 196 -7.37 -6.85 -4.16
CA ASP A 196 -8.39 -6.04 -3.47
C ASP A 196 -9.19 -5.18 -4.45
N ILE A 197 -8.54 -4.58 -5.46
CA ILE A 197 -9.23 -3.81 -6.50
C ILE A 197 -10.16 -4.70 -7.33
N GLU A 198 -9.70 -5.86 -7.79
CA GLU A 198 -10.54 -6.78 -8.55
C GLU A 198 -11.75 -7.24 -7.72
N ARG A 199 -11.48 -7.63 -6.46
CA ARG A 199 -12.50 -8.15 -5.55
C ARG A 199 -13.56 -7.11 -5.19
N TYR A 200 -13.13 -5.91 -4.83
CA TYR A 200 -14.02 -4.91 -4.22
C TYR A 200 -14.44 -3.80 -5.17
N VAL A 201 -13.82 -3.64 -6.33
CA VAL A 201 -14.16 -2.58 -7.30
C VAL A 201 -14.80 -3.16 -8.56
N LEU A 202 -14.21 -4.20 -9.14
CA LEU A 202 -14.66 -4.77 -10.42
C LEU A 202 -15.77 -5.82 -10.25
N ASN A 203 -15.69 -6.66 -9.21
CA ASN A 203 -16.60 -7.80 -9.02
C ASN A 203 -17.81 -7.48 -8.11
N GLN A 204 -18.34 -6.25 -8.17
CA GLN A 204 -19.53 -5.84 -7.42
C GLN A 204 -20.84 -6.21 -8.12
#